data_AF-A0A8H9GW03-F1
#
_entry.id   AF-A0A8H9GW03-F1
#
_cell.length_a   1.000
_cell.length_b   1.000
_cell.length_c   1.000
_cell.angle_alpha   90.00
_cell.angle_beta   90.00
_cell.angle_gamma   90.00
#
_symmetry.space_group_name_H-M   'P 1'
#
loop_
_entity.id
_entity.type
_entity.pdbx_description
1 polymer ?
#
loop_
_entity_poly.entity_id
_entity_poly.type
_entity_poly.pdbx_seq_one_letter_code
_entity_poly.pdbx_strand_id
1 'polypeptide(L)'
;MGRVDEIRDRVRGRLVGNADLLYRHEGTFTKTQNGREFSYSCRFSVRDLTKGNRDQIAAANAFAADEGAAFRDIRLLRIHPDDPRPPEGAVLAVPWDGGRLEVRGWSQSSDFTGQAVGFCILRR
;
A
#
# COMPACT_ATOMS: atom_id res chain seq x y z
N MET A 1 5.00 -6.61 31.13
CA MET A 1 4.82 -6.75 29.68
C MET A 1 3.68 -7.75 29.49
N GLY A 2 2.62 -7.38 28.77
CA GLY A 2 1.46 -8.26 28.61
C GLY A 2 1.65 -9.28 27.49
N ARG A 3 0.90 -10.39 27.53
CA ARG A 3 0.90 -11.41 26.46
C ARG A 3 0.65 -10.84 25.06
N VAL A 4 -0.13 -9.75 24.96
CA VAL A 4 -0.40 -9.06 23.69
C VAL A 4 0.84 -8.30 23.19
N ASP A 5 1.60 -7.68 24.08
CA ASP A 5 2.83 -6.95 23.72
C ASP A 5 3.90 -7.92 23.21
N GLU A 6 4.06 -9.07 23.87
CA GLU A 6 4.95 -10.14 23.41
C GLU A 6 4.59 -10.66 22.01
N ILE A 7 3.29 -10.77 21.72
CA ILE A 7 2.81 -11.17 20.38
C ILE A 7 3.15 -10.08 19.36
N ARG A 8 2.92 -8.80 19.69
CA ARG A 8 3.25 -7.66 18.82
C ARG A 8 4.74 -7.64 18.48
N ASP A 9 5.60 -7.73 19.48
CA ASP A 9 7.05 -7.70 19.29
C ASP A 9 7.52 -8.87 18.43
N ARG A 10 7.02 -10.08 18.70
CA ARG A 10 7.35 -11.27 17.90
C ARG A 10 6.90 -11.14 16.45
N VAL A 11 5.68 -10.67 16.22
CA VAL A 11 5.12 -10.51 14.86
C VAL A 11 5.86 -9.42 14.09
N ARG A 12 6.14 -8.28 14.74
CA ARG A 12 6.91 -7.19 14.14
C ARG A 12 8.34 -7.61 13.82
N GLY A 13 9.00 -8.32 14.73
CA GLY A 13 10.34 -8.88 14.50
C GLY A 13 10.39 -9.82 13.30
N ARG A 14 9.36 -10.67 13.13
CA ARG A 14 9.24 -11.54 11.94
C ARG A 14 9.00 -10.74 10.66
N LEU A 15 8.19 -9.69 10.71
CA LEU A 15 7.94 -8.83 9.55
C LEU A 15 9.23 -8.16 9.08
N VAL A 16 9.96 -7.51 10.00
CA VAL A 16 11.22 -6.83 9.70
C VAL A 16 12.27 -7.82 9.19
N GLY A 17 12.42 -8.97 9.86
CA GLY A 17 13.38 -10.00 9.46
C GLY A 17 13.09 -10.66 8.10
N ASN A 18 11.91 -10.47 7.52
CA ASN A 18 11.54 -10.99 6.19
C ASN A 18 11.24 -9.87 5.19
N ALA A 19 11.52 -8.61 5.53
CA ALA A 19 11.00 -7.47 4.79
C ALA A 19 11.49 -7.44 3.34
N ASP A 20 12.77 -7.73 3.08
CA ASP A 20 13.32 -7.74 1.71
C ASP A 20 12.67 -8.81 0.80
N LEU A 21 12.12 -9.87 1.38
CA LEU A 21 11.36 -10.89 0.63
C LEU A 21 9.92 -10.45 0.35
N LEU A 22 9.35 -9.61 1.23
CA LEU A 22 7.96 -9.16 1.16
C LEU A 22 7.81 -7.90 0.30
N TYR A 23 8.78 -7.00 0.32
CA TYR A 23 8.78 -5.69 -0.34
C TYR A 23 9.83 -5.65 -1.47
N ARG A 24 9.56 -6.44 -2.52
CA ARG A 24 10.52 -6.78 -3.58
C ARG A 24 10.76 -5.69 -4.62
N HIS A 25 10.00 -4.60 -4.57
CA HIS A 25 10.10 -3.49 -5.52
C HIS A 25 10.58 -2.25 -4.81
N GLU A 26 11.27 -1.37 -5.52
CA GLU A 26 11.68 -0.06 -5.04
C GLU A 26 11.25 0.99 -6.05
N GLY A 27 10.87 2.16 -5.56
CA GLY A 27 10.54 3.28 -6.42
C GLY A 27 10.14 4.52 -5.63
N THR A 28 9.88 5.58 -6.37
CA THR A 28 9.54 6.88 -5.80
C THR A 28 8.11 7.23 -6.18
N PHE A 29 7.27 7.46 -5.17
CA PHE A 29 5.97 8.08 -5.38
C PHE A 29 6.12 9.59 -5.31
N THR A 30 5.43 10.33 -6.16
CA THR A 30 5.41 11.80 -6.14
C THR A 30 4.00 12.33 -5.91
N LYS A 31 3.89 13.45 -5.20
CA LYS A 31 2.63 14.19 -5.05
C LYS A 31 2.89 15.68 -5.16
N THR A 32 2.13 16.35 -6.01
CA THR A 32 2.12 17.81 -6.06
C THR A 32 1.11 18.35 -5.06
N GLN A 33 1.58 19.19 -4.14
CA GLN A 33 0.74 19.86 -3.15
C GLN A 33 1.14 21.32 -3.07
N ASN A 34 0.16 22.23 -3.21
CA ASN A 34 0.37 23.69 -3.21
C ASN A 34 1.48 24.14 -4.18
N GLY A 35 1.53 23.54 -5.37
CA GLY A 35 2.53 23.86 -6.40
C GLY A 35 3.94 23.31 -6.16
N ARG A 36 4.16 22.55 -5.08
CA ARG A 36 5.44 21.89 -4.78
C ARG A 36 5.31 20.39 -4.95
N GLU A 37 6.31 19.77 -5.58
CA GLU A 37 6.42 18.31 -5.69
C GLU A 37 7.12 17.73 -4.45
N PHE A 38 6.53 16.68 -3.90
CA PHE A 38 7.07 15.91 -2.79
C PHE A 38 7.31 14.47 -3.24
N SER A 39 8.46 13.92 -2.86
CA SER A 39 8.91 12.58 -3.26
C SER A 39 8.99 11.65 -2.05
N TYR A 40 8.53 10.42 -2.25
CA TYR A 40 8.43 9.36 -1.25
C TYR A 40 9.08 8.09 -1.81
N SER A 41 10.39 7.98 -1.62
CA SER A 41 11.14 6.78 -1.99
C SER A 41 10.85 5.66 -1.00
N CYS A 42 10.47 4.49 -1.50
CA CYS A 42 10.12 3.36 -0.67
C CYS A 42 10.32 2.02 -1.40
N ARG A 43 10.54 0.99 -0.59
CA ARG A 43 10.38 -0.41 -0.98
C ARG A 43 8.94 -0.83 -0.77
N PHE A 44 8.38 -1.55 -1.72
CA PHE A 44 6.97 -1.88 -1.72
C PHE A 44 6.64 -3.22 -2.38
N SER A 45 5.40 -3.65 -2.18
CA SER A 45 4.79 -4.71 -2.97
C SER A 45 3.41 -4.29 -3.44
N VAL A 46 3.10 -4.62 -4.69
CA VAL A 46 1.78 -4.41 -5.29
C VAL A 46 1.18 -5.77 -5.57
N ARG A 47 -0.11 -5.93 -5.26
CA ARG A 47 -0.85 -7.16 -5.55
C ARG A 47 -2.18 -6.86 -6.20
N ASP A 48 -2.54 -7.70 -7.15
CA ASP A 48 -3.85 -7.70 -7.79
C ASP A 48 -4.93 -8.14 -6.81
N LEU A 49 -6.09 -7.50 -6.90
CA LEU A 49 -7.20 -7.80 -6.01
C LEU A 49 -7.94 -9.09 -6.37
N THR A 50 -7.67 -9.66 -7.56
CA THR A 50 -8.28 -10.88 -8.08
C THR A 50 -7.98 -12.14 -7.26
N LYS A 51 -7.06 -12.07 -6.30
CA LYS A 51 -6.74 -13.13 -5.32
C LYS A 51 -6.93 -12.68 -3.86
N GLY A 52 -7.73 -11.64 -3.59
CA GLY A 52 -8.00 -11.12 -2.25
C GLY A 52 -9.01 -11.96 -1.46
N ASN A 53 -8.91 -11.91 -0.12
CA ASN A 53 -9.99 -12.37 0.77
C ASN A 53 -11.29 -11.59 0.44
N ARG A 54 -12.48 -12.17 0.64
CA ARG A 54 -13.79 -11.53 0.42
C ARG A 54 -13.87 -10.13 1.03
N ASP A 55 -13.28 -9.92 2.21
CA ASP A 55 -13.28 -8.61 2.87
C ASP A 55 -12.44 -7.57 2.13
N GLN A 56 -11.31 -7.98 1.55
CA GLN A 56 -10.46 -7.11 0.73
C GLN A 56 -11.14 -6.76 -0.59
N ILE A 57 -11.85 -7.74 -1.16
CA ILE A 57 -12.71 -7.55 -2.34
C ILE A 57 -13.85 -6.59 -2.03
N ALA A 58 -14.52 -6.73 -0.88
CA ALA A 58 -15.60 -5.85 -0.46
C ALA A 58 -15.10 -4.41 -0.20
N ALA A 59 -13.98 -4.24 0.51
CA ALA A 59 -13.39 -2.92 0.75
C ALA A 59 -12.97 -2.23 -0.56
N ALA A 60 -12.35 -2.98 -1.47
CA ALA A 60 -11.98 -2.45 -2.78
C ALA A 60 -13.19 -2.15 -3.66
N ASN A 61 -14.25 -2.97 -3.60
CA ASN A 61 -15.50 -2.73 -4.32
C ASN A 61 -16.20 -1.46 -3.83
N ALA A 62 -16.29 -1.28 -2.51
CA ALA A 62 -16.85 -0.08 -1.91
C ALA A 62 -16.06 1.16 -2.36
N PHE A 63 -14.73 1.07 -2.31
CA PHE A 63 -13.85 2.12 -2.82
C PHE A 63 -14.01 2.37 -4.34
N ALA A 64 -14.09 1.31 -5.15
CA ALA A 64 -14.30 1.41 -6.60
C ALA A 64 -15.59 2.13 -6.95
N ALA A 65 -16.67 1.82 -6.23
CA ALA A 65 -17.99 2.39 -6.43
C ALA A 65 -18.02 3.88 -6.09
N ASP A 66 -17.36 4.28 -5.00
CA ASP A 66 -17.23 5.69 -4.60
C ASP A 66 -16.44 6.52 -5.62
N GLU A 67 -15.42 5.92 -6.23
CA GLU A 67 -14.51 6.58 -7.16
C GLU A 67 -14.88 6.43 -8.65
N GLY A 68 -15.99 5.74 -8.95
CA GLY A 68 -16.37 5.42 -10.34
C GLY A 68 -15.32 4.61 -11.11
N ALA A 69 -14.46 3.87 -10.41
CA ALA A 69 -13.37 3.11 -11.01
C ALA A 69 -13.83 1.69 -11.39
N ALA A 70 -13.41 1.21 -12.57
CA ALA A 70 -13.64 -0.19 -12.94
C ALA A 70 -12.80 -1.11 -12.02
N PHE A 71 -13.43 -2.14 -11.45
CA PHE A 71 -12.81 -3.10 -10.51
C PHE A 71 -11.49 -3.73 -11.00
N ARG A 72 -11.26 -3.77 -12.32
CA ARG A 72 -10.11 -4.43 -12.95
C ARG A 72 -8.76 -3.78 -12.63
N ASP A 73 -8.78 -2.53 -12.19
CA ASP A 73 -7.58 -1.71 -12.05
C ASP A 73 -7.19 -1.39 -10.61
N ILE A 74 -7.86 -2.00 -9.62
CA ILE A 74 -7.49 -1.81 -8.22
C ILE A 74 -6.33 -2.72 -7.84
N ARG A 75 -5.33 -2.13 -7.17
CA ARG A 75 -4.15 -2.82 -6.63
C ARG A 75 -4.03 -2.58 -5.13
N LEU A 76 -3.54 -3.58 -4.40
CA LEU A 76 -3.15 -3.45 -3.01
C LEU A 76 -1.67 -3.13 -2.91
N LEU A 77 -1.34 -2.05 -2.22
CA LEU A 77 0.01 -1.59 -1.96
C LEU A 77 0.40 -1.89 -0.51
N ARG A 78 1.64 -2.34 -0.28
CA ARG A 78 2.25 -2.39 1.06
C ARG A 78 3.64 -1.79 0.98
N ILE A 79 4.02 -1.03 2.00
CA ILE A 79 5.32 -0.36 2.10
C ILE A 79 6.17 -1.04 3.17
N HIS A 80 7.46 -1.13 2.91
CA HIS A 80 8.43 -1.59 3.88
C HIS A 80 8.29 -0.82 5.21
N PRO A 81 8.35 -1.48 6.38
CA PRO A 81 8.07 -0.85 7.67
C PRO A 81 8.92 0.38 7.99
N ASP A 82 10.14 0.43 7.47
CA ASP A 82 11.10 1.51 7.72
C ASP A 82 11.03 2.66 6.69
N ASP A 83 10.21 2.52 5.65
CA ASP A 83 10.14 3.48 4.56
C ASP A 83 8.88 4.38 4.68
N PRO A 84 8.94 5.63 4.18
CA PRO A 84 7.81 6.54 4.27
C PRO A 84 6.62 6.04 3.42
N ARG A 85 5.42 6.06 4.01
CA ARG A 85 4.19 5.78 3.25
C ARG A 85 3.83 6.97 2.36
N PRO A 86 3.64 6.77 1.05
CA PRO A 86 3.17 7.84 0.19
C PRO A 86 1.72 8.20 0.54
N PRO A 87 1.37 9.51 0.57
CA PRO A 87 0.02 9.95 0.89
C PRO A 87 -0.97 9.62 -0.23
N GLU A 88 -2.26 9.72 0.08
CA GLU A 88 -3.32 9.69 -0.94
C GLU A 88 -3.08 10.73 -2.04
N GLY A 89 -3.34 10.37 -3.29
CA GLY A 89 -3.07 11.15 -4.49
C GLY A 89 -1.62 11.07 -4.98
N ALA A 90 -0.72 10.39 -4.25
CA ALA A 90 0.65 10.17 -4.72
C ALA A 90 0.70 9.13 -5.84
N VAL A 91 1.62 9.32 -6.79
CA VAL A 91 1.72 8.55 -8.03
C VAL A 91 3.10 7.94 -8.13
N LEU A 92 3.20 6.66 -8.50
CA LEU A 92 4.50 6.07 -8.78
C LEU A 92 5.13 6.76 -10.01
N ALA A 93 6.32 7.32 -9.84
CA ALA A 93 6.99 8.11 -10.89
C ALA A 93 7.32 7.28 -12.13
N VAL A 94 7.70 6.01 -11.93
CA VAL A 94 7.91 5.06 -13.02
C VAL A 94 6.62 4.28 -13.26
N PRO A 95 6.15 4.13 -14.51
CA PRO A 95 4.95 3.36 -14.81
C PRO A 95 5.01 1.93 -14.23
N TRP A 96 3.93 1.53 -13.57
CA TRP A 96 3.76 0.18 -13.05
C TRP A 96 2.94 -0.64 -14.03
N ASP A 97 3.45 -1.77 -14.50
CA ASP A 97 2.69 -2.69 -15.36
C ASP A 97 2.03 -1.97 -16.57
N GLY A 98 2.82 -1.07 -17.19
CA GLY A 98 2.42 -0.26 -18.34
C GLY A 98 1.47 0.90 -18.05
N GLY A 99 1.15 1.18 -16.77
CA GLY A 99 0.19 2.23 -16.40
C GLY A 99 0.65 3.12 -15.25
N ARG A 100 -0.18 4.13 -14.96
CA ARG A 100 0.00 5.08 -13.86
C ARG A 100 -0.64 4.51 -12.60
N LEU A 101 0.18 4.15 -11.62
CA LEU A 101 -0.27 3.67 -10.30
C LEU A 101 -0.42 4.85 -9.34
N GLU A 102 -1.65 5.13 -8.92
CA GLU A 102 -1.98 6.21 -7.99
C GLU A 102 -2.49 5.63 -6.67
N VAL A 103 -1.95 6.11 -5.55
CA VAL A 103 -2.42 5.82 -4.19
C VAL A 103 -3.71 6.59 -3.96
N ARG A 104 -4.74 5.90 -3.50
CA ARG A 104 -6.05 6.51 -3.24
C ARG A 104 -6.48 6.45 -1.79
N GLY A 105 -5.81 5.67 -0.98
CA GLY A 105 -6.14 5.59 0.42
C GLY A 105 -5.36 4.49 1.12
N TRP A 106 -5.46 4.50 2.45
CA TRP A 106 -4.85 3.51 3.31
C TRP A 106 -5.90 2.93 4.25
N SER A 107 -5.82 1.63 4.48
CA SER A 107 -6.51 1.01 5.60
C SER A 107 -5.98 1.57 6.93
N GLN A 108 -6.71 1.33 8.01
CA GLN A 108 -6.15 1.45 9.35
C GLN A 108 -4.89 0.56 9.47
N SER A 109 -3.89 1.06 10.19
CA SER A 109 -2.72 0.25 10.54
C SER A 109 -3.14 -0.89 11.46
N SER A 110 -2.62 -2.09 11.21
CA SER A 110 -2.82 -3.24 12.08
C SER A 110 -2.17 -3.01 13.44
N ASP A 111 -2.91 -3.25 14.51
CA ASP A 111 -2.42 -3.16 15.90
C ASP A 111 -1.34 -4.21 16.23
N PHE A 112 -1.10 -5.18 15.35
CA PHE A 112 -0.10 -6.24 15.54
C PHE A 112 1.17 -6.02 14.73
N THR A 113 1.05 -5.49 13.51
CA THR A 113 2.19 -5.33 12.60
C THR A 113 2.59 -3.87 12.41
N GLY A 114 1.75 -2.92 12.80
CA GLY A 114 1.90 -1.49 12.47
C GLY A 114 1.70 -1.18 10.98
N GLN A 115 1.39 -2.21 10.16
CA GLN A 115 1.29 -2.09 8.72
C GLN A 115 -0.12 -1.68 8.30
N ALA A 116 -0.20 -0.77 7.35
CA ALA A 116 -1.42 -0.45 6.63
C ALA A 116 -1.36 -1.02 5.20
N VAL A 117 -2.52 -1.28 4.61
CA VAL A 117 -2.64 -1.66 3.20
C VAL A 117 -3.14 -0.45 2.43
N GLY A 118 -2.40 -0.06 1.40
CA GLY A 118 -2.79 1.00 0.48
C GLY A 118 -3.70 0.46 -0.61
N PHE A 119 -4.69 1.25 -1.00
CA PHE A 119 -5.50 1.01 -2.19
C PHE A 119 -4.99 1.91 -3.30
N CYS A 120 -4.69 1.30 -4.44
CA CYS A 120 -4.21 2.01 -5.61
C CYS A 120 -5.14 1.78 -6.80
N ILE A 121 -5.24 2.76 -7.68
CA ILE A 121 -5.83 2.62 -9.01
C ILE A 121 -4.68 2.61 -10.02
N LEU A 122 -4.71 1.64 -10.94
CA LEU A 122 -3.81 1.54 -12.07
C LEU A 122 -4.53 2.05 -13.34
N ARG A 123 -4.14 3.21 -13.88
CA ARG A 123 -4.73 3.75 -15.11
C ARG A 123 -3.81 3.49 -16.31
N ARG A 124 -4.34 2.91 -17.38
CA ARG A 124 -3.64 2.69 -18.65
C ARG A 124 -4.24 3.56 -19.74
#